data_AF-A0A396ITC4-F1
#
_entry.id   AF-A0A396ITC4-F1
#
_cell.length_a   1.000
_cell.length_b   1.000
_cell.length_c   1.000
_cell.angle_alpha   90.00
_cell.angle_beta   90.00
_cell.angle_gamma   90.00
#
_symmetry.space_group_name_H-M   'P 1'
#
loop_
_entity.id
_entity.type
_entity.pdbx_description
1 polymer ?
#
loop_
_entity_poly.entity_id
_entity_poly.type
_entity_poly.pdbx_seq_one_letter_code
_entity_poly.pdbx_strand_id
1 'polypeptide(L)'
;MPKYIDANPWEMEKICYNAVKLSCGHLESIIIEDYYGTSDLLKLIADNGSHLRCMKVMNYNIVTDEEFSDVVRKLPRLEKVFVPVFHTAEATLEALGRSCPLLKWLQYNSCSLDSCDSDKMAFLIAETMPGLCHLDMRGHKLTELGVLAIIDKCPLLEYLDISFCLNLNEDLKKRCIDQIKDLQLPYVIRKGALTRKGD
;
A
#
# COMPACT_ATOMS: atom_id res chain seq x y z
N MET A 1 4.95 21.79 -32.44
CA MET A 1 4.23 21.76 -31.16
C MET A 1 3.61 20.39 -30.99
N PRO A 2 3.97 19.60 -29.96
CA PRO A 2 3.30 18.34 -29.71
C PRO A 2 1.82 18.61 -29.41
N LYS A 3 0.92 17.92 -30.09
CA LYS A 3 -0.50 17.90 -29.75
C LYS A 3 -0.66 16.93 -28.59
N TYR A 4 -0.73 17.43 -27.37
CA TYR A 4 -1.14 16.62 -26.23
C TYR A 4 -2.63 16.34 -26.37
N ILE A 5 -2.99 15.05 -26.39
CA ILE A 5 -4.37 14.63 -26.18
C ILE A 5 -4.56 14.67 -24.68
N ASP A 6 -5.22 15.72 -24.19
CA ASP A 6 -5.63 15.83 -22.80
C ASP A 6 -6.87 14.96 -22.63
N ALA A 7 -6.66 13.64 -22.58
CA ALA A 7 -7.73 12.67 -22.41
C ALA A 7 -8.34 12.89 -21.02
N ASN A 8 -9.60 13.29 -20.98
CA ASN A 8 -10.26 13.53 -19.70
C ASN A 8 -10.44 12.19 -18.94
N PRO A 9 -10.64 12.21 -17.61
CA PRO A 9 -10.75 10.98 -16.81
C PRO A 9 -11.78 9.96 -17.32
N TRP A 10 -12.88 10.44 -17.93
CA TRP A 10 -13.93 9.57 -18.49
C TRP A 10 -13.49 8.82 -19.75
N GLU A 11 -12.65 9.43 -20.58
CA GLU A 11 -12.06 8.76 -21.74
C GLU A 11 -11.06 7.70 -21.29
N MET A 12 -10.25 8.00 -20.28
CA MET A 12 -9.31 7.07 -19.68
C MET A 12 -10.01 5.88 -19.02
N GLU A 13 -11.13 6.11 -18.32
CA GLU A 13 -11.98 5.05 -17.78
C GLU A 13 -12.43 4.09 -18.89
N LYS A 14 -12.97 4.60 -20.00
CA LYS A 14 -13.46 3.79 -21.11
C LYS A 14 -12.35 3.01 -21.80
N ILE A 15 -11.18 3.63 -21.99
CA ILE A 15 -10.01 2.96 -22.56
C ILE A 15 -9.58 1.81 -21.65
N CYS A 16 -9.47 2.07 -20.35
CA CYS A 16 -9.09 1.07 -19.36
C CYS A 16 -10.11 -0.08 -19.29
N TYR A 17 -11.40 0.24 -19.25
CA TYR A 17 -12.49 -0.74 -19.27
C TYR A 17 -12.40 -1.68 -20.48
N ASN A 18 -12.20 -1.12 -21.67
CA ASN A 18 -12.04 -1.91 -22.89
C ASN A 18 -10.76 -2.75 -22.86
N ALA A 19 -9.64 -2.21 -22.38
CA ALA A 19 -8.39 -2.96 -22.25
C ALA A 19 -8.52 -4.17 -21.32
N VAL A 20 -9.18 -4.01 -20.16
CA VAL A 20 -9.46 -5.11 -19.23
C VAL A 20 -10.33 -6.17 -19.90
N LYS A 21 -11.40 -5.76 -20.60
CA LYS A 21 -12.27 -6.70 -21.32
C LYS A 21 -11.54 -7.47 -22.42
N LEU A 22 -10.67 -6.80 -23.16
CA LEU A 22 -9.87 -7.40 -24.24
C LEU A 22 -8.71 -8.26 -23.74
N SER A 23 -8.36 -8.18 -22.45
CA SER A 23 -7.32 -9.03 -21.86
C SER A 23 -7.72 -10.51 -21.78
N CYS A 24 -9.01 -10.82 -21.90
CA CYS A 24 -9.55 -12.19 -21.87
C CYS A 24 -9.06 -13.03 -20.67
N GLY A 25 -8.90 -12.40 -19.49
CA GLY A 25 -8.46 -13.12 -18.28
C GLY A 25 -6.94 -13.20 -18.09
N HIS A 26 -6.15 -12.64 -19.03
CA HIS A 26 -4.69 -12.67 -19.01
C HIS A 26 -4.06 -11.34 -18.54
N LEU A 27 -4.84 -10.49 -17.87
CA LEU A 27 -4.32 -9.25 -17.31
C LEU A 27 -3.35 -9.55 -16.16
N GLU A 28 -2.06 -9.22 -16.32
CA GLU A 28 -1.04 -9.48 -15.30
C GLU A 28 -0.71 -8.25 -14.44
N SER A 29 -0.86 -7.05 -15.00
CA SER A 29 -0.56 -5.80 -14.29
C SER A 29 -1.52 -4.70 -14.71
N ILE A 30 -2.01 -3.95 -13.73
CA ILE A 30 -2.82 -2.75 -13.96
C ILE A 30 -2.41 -1.63 -13.02
N ILE A 31 -2.28 -0.43 -13.59
CA ILE A 31 -1.90 0.78 -12.87
C ILE A 31 -2.86 1.88 -13.32
N ILE A 32 -3.64 2.39 -12.37
CA ILE A 32 -4.60 3.48 -12.54
C ILE A 32 -4.15 4.59 -11.59
N GLU A 33 -3.62 5.69 -12.12
CA GLU A 33 -3.06 6.78 -11.31
C GLU A 33 -3.96 8.02 -11.22
N ASP A 34 -4.91 8.18 -12.15
CA ASP A 34 -5.86 9.30 -12.14
C ASP A 34 -7.22 8.89 -11.56
N TYR A 35 -8.06 9.88 -11.28
CA TYR A 35 -9.36 9.80 -10.60
C TYR A 35 -10.46 9.02 -11.34
N TYR A 36 -10.12 8.01 -12.15
CA TYR A 36 -11.06 7.18 -12.93
C TYR A 36 -11.14 5.72 -12.47
N GLY A 37 -10.49 5.36 -11.36
CA GLY A 37 -10.59 4.03 -10.75
C GLY A 37 -11.94 3.77 -10.07
N THR A 38 -13.04 3.75 -10.83
CA THR A 38 -14.41 3.60 -10.32
C THR A 38 -14.69 2.20 -9.76
N SER A 39 -15.73 2.08 -8.92
CA SER A 39 -16.20 0.79 -8.37
C SER A 39 -16.54 -0.22 -9.47
N ASP A 40 -17.14 0.23 -10.58
CA ASP A 40 -17.50 -0.65 -11.70
C ASP A 40 -16.27 -1.13 -12.48
N LEU A 41 -15.27 -0.27 -12.68
CA LEU A 41 -14.00 -0.66 -13.28
C LEU A 41 -13.26 -1.67 -12.40
N LEU A 42 -13.24 -1.47 -11.08
CA LEU A 42 -12.64 -2.42 -10.14
C LEU A 42 -13.34 -3.78 -10.15
N LYS A 43 -14.68 -3.83 -10.21
CA LYS A 43 -15.42 -5.09 -10.35
C LYS A 43 -15.06 -5.80 -11.65
N LEU A 44 -14.97 -5.06 -12.75
CA LEU A 44 -14.54 -5.63 -14.03
C LEU A 44 -13.13 -6.23 -13.95
N ILE A 45 -12.19 -5.52 -13.29
CA ILE A 45 -10.83 -6.00 -13.05
C ILE A 45 -10.87 -7.28 -12.21
N ALA A 46 -11.67 -7.32 -11.14
CA ALA A 46 -11.80 -8.48 -10.28
C ALA A 46 -12.31 -9.71 -11.06
N ASP A 47 -13.29 -9.52 -11.95
CA ASP A 47 -13.90 -10.60 -12.73
C ASP A 47 -13.00 -11.09 -13.87
N ASN A 48 -12.03 -10.27 -14.33
CA ASN A 48 -11.11 -10.60 -15.43
C ASN A 48 -9.64 -10.74 -14.98
N GLY A 49 -9.37 -10.61 -13.68
CA GLY A 49 -8.02 -10.44 -13.13
C GLY A 49 -7.45 -11.68 -12.44
N SER A 50 -7.91 -12.88 -12.76
CA SER A 50 -7.44 -14.11 -12.08
C SER A 50 -5.93 -14.37 -12.23
N HIS A 51 -5.29 -13.77 -13.23
CA HIS A 51 -3.84 -13.78 -13.47
C HIS A 51 -3.12 -12.50 -13.02
N LEU A 52 -3.83 -11.57 -12.40
CA LEU A 52 -3.29 -10.28 -12.00
C LEU A 52 -2.26 -10.46 -10.88
N ARG A 53 -1.04 -10.00 -11.15
CA ARG A 53 0.11 -10.03 -10.23
C ARG A 53 0.39 -8.66 -9.62
N CYS A 54 0.08 -7.58 -10.34
CA CYS A 54 0.31 -6.22 -9.87
C CYS A 54 -0.94 -5.35 -10.03
N MET A 55 -1.36 -4.70 -8.95
CA MET A 55 -2.47 -3.77 -8.97
C MET A 55 -2.14 -2.48 -8.22
N LYS A 56 -2.20 -1.35 -8.92
CA LYS A 56 -2.17 -0.01 -8.33
C LYS A 56 -3.41 0.74 -8.77
N VAL A 57 -4.21 1.20 -7.82
CA VAL A 57 -5.35 2.07 -8.10
C VAL A 57 -5.29 3.26 -7.15
N MET A 58 -5.04 4.43 -7.70
CA MET A 58 -5.16 5.68 -6.99
C MET A 58 -6.63 6.06 -6.96
N ASN A 59 -7.19 6.13 -5.77
CA ASN A 59 -8.58 6.49 -5.59
C ASN A 59 -8.71 7.43 -4.40
N TYR A 60 -9.23 8.63 -4.66
CA TYR A 60 -9.55 9.60 -3.63
C TYR A 60 -11.05 9.58 -3.38
N ASN A 61 -11.48 8.85 -2.34
CA ASN A 61 -12.86 8.82 -1.82
C ASN A 61 -13.97 8.29 -2.76
N ILE A 62 -13.64 7.63 -3.88
CA ILE A 62 -14.64 7.02 -4.78
C ILE A 62 -14.95 5.58 -4.38
N VAL A 63 -13.95 4.85 -3.88
CA VAL A 63 -14.07 3.43 -3.49
C VAL A 63 -13.85 3.29 -1.99
N THR A 64 -14.69 2.48 -1.36
CA THR A 64 -14.61 2.16 0.06
C THR A 64 -13.69 0.97 0.36
N ASP A 65 -13.27 0.83 1.63
CA ASP A 65 -12.50 -0.33 2.11
C ASP A 65 -13.21 -1.66 1.79
N GLU A 66 -14.52 -1.73 2.02
CA GLU A 66 -15.33 -2.91 1.73
C GLU A 66 -15.34 -3.27 0.23
N GLU A 67 -15.56 -2.30 -0.65
CA GLU A 67 -15.58 -2.52 -2.10
C GLU A 67 -14.22 -2.98 -2.62
N PHE A 68 -13.12 -2.40 -2.12
CA PHE A 68 -11.78 -2.83 -2.52
C PHE A 68 -11.44 -4.22 -1.95
N SER A 69 -11.91 -4.53 -0.74
CA SER A 69 -11.76 -5.87 -0.15
C SER A 69 -12.43 -6.96 -1.00
N ASP A 70 -13.63 -6.71 -1.54
CA ASP A 70 -14.33 -7.62 -2.44
C ASP A 70 -13.57 -7.89 -3.75
N VAL A 71 -12.87 -6.87 -4.23
CA VAL A 71 -12.04 -6.97 -5.44
C VAL A 71 -10.84 -7.87 -5.18
N VAL A 72 -10.06 -7.61 -4.13
CA VAL A 72 -8.84 -8.38 -3.85
C VAL A 72 -9.14 -9.84 -3.47
N ARG A 73 -10.32 -10.15 -2.92
CA ARG A 73 -10.77 -11.53 -2.68
C ARG A 73 -10.78 -12.39 -3.95
N LYS A 74 -10.96 -11.78 -5.13
CA LYS A 74 -11.01 -12.45 -6.43
C LYS A 74 -9.65 -12.52 -7.14
N LEU A 75 -8.57 -12.03 -6.53
CA LEU A 75 -7.25 -11.88 -7.15
C LEU A 75 -6.17 -12.76 -6.48
N PRO A 76 -6.27 -14.10 -6.53
CA PRO A 76 -5.42 -15.00 -5.73
C PRO A 76 -3.94 -15.03 -6.14
N ARG A 77 -3.59 -14.46 -7.30
CA ARG A 77 -2.23 -14.44 -7.83
C ARG A 77 -1.52 -13.09 -7.62
N LEU A 78 -2.12 -12.19 -6.84
CA LEU A 78 -1.57 -10.87 -6.60
C LEU A 78 -0.26 -10.99 -5.82
N GLU A 79 0.80 -10.38 -6.35
CA GLU A 79 2.14 -10.33 -5.77
C GLU A 79 2.47 -8.92 -5.26
N LYS A 80 1.89 -7.91 -5.89
CA LYS A 80 2.13 -6.49 -5.63
C LYS A 80 0.83 -5.71 -5.59
N VAL A 81 0.58 -5.02 -4.48
CA VAL A 81 -0.61 -4.17 -4.33
C VAL A 81 -0.27 -2.82 -3.69
N PHE A 82 -0.93 -1.79 -4.20
CA PHE A 82 -0.96 -0.46 -3.60
C PHE A 82 -2.37 -0.24 -3.06
N VAL A 83 -2.50 -0.14 -1.75
CA VAL A 83 -3.78 0.09 -1.08
C VAL A 83 -4.13 1.58 -1.23
N PRO A 84 -5.33 1.92 -1.74
CA PRO A 84 -5.81 3.29 -1.77
C PRO A 84 -5.89 3.89 -0.36
N VAL A 85 -5.89 5.22 -0.26
CA VAL A 85 -6.00 5.88 1.04
C VAL A 85 -7.44 5.77 1.55
N PHE A 86 -7.64 4.97 2.59
CA PHE A 86 -8.91 4.85 3.32
C PHE A 86 -8.80 5.47 4.71
N HIS A 87 -9.94 5.75 5.36
CA HIS A 87 -9.93 6.10 6.79
C HIS A 87 -9.39 4.93 7.64
N THR A 88 -9.81 3.71 7.31
CA THR A 88 -9.29 2.43 7.81
C THR A 88 -9.28 1.43 6.65
N ALA A 89 -8.27 0.57 6.56
CA ALA A 89 -8.16 -0.47 5.53
C ALA A 89 -8.25 -1.89 6.12
N GLU A 90 -9.07 -2.07 7.16
CA GLU A 90 -9.13 -3.34 7.91
C GLU A 90 -9.66 -4.48 7.04
N ALA A 91 -10.77 -4.24 6.33
CA ALA A 91 -11.38 -5.25 5.47
C ALA A 91 -10.46 -5.59 4.29
N THR A 92 -9.82 -4.58 3.69
CA THR A 92 -8.85 -4.74 2.61
C THR A 92 -7.64 -5.55 3.04
N LEU A 93 -7.02 -5.21 4.18
CA LEU A 93 -5.83 -5.93 4.66
C LEU A 93 -6.17 -7.36 5.07
N GLU A 94 -7.31 -7.59 5.71
CA GLU A 94 -7.77 -8.94 6.05
C GLU A 94 -8.01 -9.78 4.78
N ALA A 95 -8.64 -9.19 3.76
CA ALA A 95 -8.88 -9.84 2.48
C ALA A 95 -7.56 -10.14 1.74
N LEU A 96 -6.61 -9.21 1.70
CA LEU A 96 -5.29 -9.42 1.11
C LEU A 96 -4.57 -10.60 1.78
N GLY A 97 -4.53 -10.61 3.11
CA GLY A 97 -3.81 -11.64 3.85
C GLY A 97 -4.43 -13.03 3.73
N ARG A 98 -5.75 -13.12 3.54
CA ARG A 98 -6.45 -14.41 3.38
C ARG A 98 -6.54 -14.90 1.94
N SER A 99 -6.67 -13.98 0.98
CA SER A 99 -6.98 -14.33 -0.41
C SER A 99 -5.77 -14.23 -1.34
N CYS A 100 -4.70 -13.53 -0.98
CA CYS A 100 -3.52 -13.31 -1.82
C CYS A 100 -2.26 -13.97 -1.24
N PRO A 101 -2.13 -15.31 -1.26
CA PRO A 101 -1.01 -16.03 -0.63
C PRO A 101 0.36 -15.79 -1.29
N LEU A 102 0.38 -15.20 -2.49
CA LEU A 102 1.61 -14.86 -3.23
C LEU A 102 2.06 -13.42 -3.01
N LEU A 103 1.39 -12.67 -2.13
CA LEU A 103 1.68 -11.27 -1.90
C LEU A 103 3.08 -11.09 -1.28
N LYS A 104 3.93 -10.34 -1.99
CA LYS A 104 5.32 -10.05 -1.59
C LYS A 104 5.56 -8.56 -1.38
N TRP A 105 4.74 -7.72 -1.99
CA TRP A 105 4.93 -6.28 -2.00
C TRP A 105 3.62 -5.57 -1.66
N LEU A 106 3.63 -4.82 -0.57
CA LEU A 106 2.48 -4.06 -0.07
C LEU A 106 2.88 -2.62 0.18
N GLN A 107 2.13 -1.69 -0.42
CA GLN A 107 2.12 -0.29 0.00
C GLN A 107 0.78 0.04 0.64
N TYR A 108 0.82 0.45 1.89
CA TYR A 108 -0.31 0.89 2.67
C TYR A 108 0.10 2.15 3.44
N ASN A 109 -0.10 3.30 2.82
CA ASN A 109 0.40 4.59 3.30
C ASN A 109 -0.74 5.44 3.87
N SER A 110 -0.43 6.23 4.90
CA SER A 110 -1.35 7.23 5.43
C SER A 110 -0.91 8.65 5.05
N CYS A 111 -1.88 9.48 4.67
CA CYS A 111 -1.70 10.93 4.53
C CYS A 111 -2.25 11.72 5.72
N SER A 112 -2.91 11.05 6.67
CA SER A 112 -3.52 11.69 7.83
C SER A 112 -2.73 11.39 9.08
N LEU A 113 -2.36 12.44 9.82
CA LEU A 113 -1.83 12.30 11.16
C LEU A 113 -2.91 11.82 12.14
N ASP A 114 -4.18 11.75 11.77
CA ASP A 114 -5.28 11.39 12.68
C ASP A 114 -5.63 9.89 12.67
N SER A 115 -4.85 9.04 11.99
CA SER A 115 -5.12 7.60 11.96
C SER A 115 -4.95 6.97 13.35
N CYS A 116 -6.07 6.75 14.05
CA CYS A 116 -6.17 5.85 15.19
C CYS A 116 -5.98 4.40 14.69
N ASP A 117 -5.34 3.53 15.47
CA ASP A 117 -5.20 2.07 15.20
C ASP A 117 -4.16 1.62 14.15
N SER A 118 -3.07 2.37 13.96
CA SER A 118 -1.97 1.95 13.07
C SER A 118 -1.31 0.62 13.49
N ASP A 119 -1.13 0.37 14.80
CA ASP A 119 -0.59 -0.91 15.28
C ASP A 119 -1.52 -2.09 15.02
N LYS A 120 -2.85 -1.87 15.05
CA LYS A 120 -3.83 -2.90 14.72
C LYS A 120 -3.62 -3.41 13.29
N MET A 121 -3.38 -2.49 12.35
CA MET A 121 -3.09 -2.85 10.97
C MET A 121 -1.73 -3.55 10.83
N ALA A 122 -0.72 -3.12 11.58
CA ALA A 122 0.57 -3.81 11.62
C ALA A 122 0.47 -5.24 12.16
N PHE A 123 -0.31 -5.48 13.21
CA PHE A 123 -0.58 -6.82 13.74
C PHE A 123 -1.28 -7.70 12.70
N LEU A 124 -2.28 -7.17 12.02
CA LEU A 124 -3.01 -7.88 10.97
C LEU A 124 -2.08 -8.28 9.81
N ILE A 125 -1.24 -7.36 9.33
CA ILE A 125 -0.23 -7.64 8.29
C ILE A 125 0.75 -8.72 8.77
N ALA A 126 1.29 -8.56 9.98
CA ALA A 126 2.23 -9.50 10.58
C ALA A 126 1.65 -10.91 10.74
N GLU A 127 0.35 -11.03 11.03
CA GLU A 127 -0.32 -12.32 11.22
C GLU A 127 -0.72 -13.02 9.93
N THR A 128 -1.07 -12.25 8.90
CA THR A 128 -1.70 -12.80 7.70
C THR A 128 -0.78 -12.78 6.47
N MET A 129 0.31 -12.02 6.50
CA MET A 129 1.20 -11.82 5.35
C MET A 129 2.68 -12.11 5.67
N PRO A 130 3.03 -13.24 6.31
CA PRO A 130 4.42 -13.53 6.71
C PRO A 130 5.40 -13.67 5.53
N GLY A 131 4.88 -13.82 4.30
CA GLY A 131 5.66 -13.91 3.06
C GLY A 131 6.08 -12.56 2.44
N LEU A 132 5.74 -11.43 3.06
CA LEU A 132 6.09 -10.11 2.54
C LEU A 132 7.61 -9.90 2.48
N CYS A 133 8.06 -9.34 1.37
CA CYS A 133 9.44 -8.92 1.13
C CYS A 133 9.58 -7.40 1.14
N HIS A 134 8.51 -6.66 0.88
CA HIS A 134 8.50 -5.21 0.84
C HIS A 134 7.21 -4.66 1.48
N LEU A 135 7.39 -3.78 2.46
CA LEU A 135 6.29 -3.11 3.15
C LEU A 135 6.56 -1.60 3.24
N ASP A 136 5.69 -0.81 2.64
CA ASP A 136 5.64 0.64 2.79
C ASP A 136 4.42 0.99 3.65
N MET A 137 4.69 1.48 4.87
CA MET A 137 3.70 1.91 5.87
C MET A 137 3.98 3.33 6.36
N ARG A 138 4.54 4.18 5.49
CA ARG A 138 4.85 5.56 5.85
C ARG A 138 3.61 6.36 6.26
N GLY A 139 3.80 7.29 7.19
CA GLY A 139 2.76 8.19 7.68
C GLY A 139 1.79 7.58 8.70
N HIS A 140 1.91 6.27 9.00
CA HIS A 140 1.12 5.62 10.05
C HIS A 140 1.68 5.92 11.44
N LYS A 141 0.84 6.04 12.46
CA LYS A 141 1.27 6.24 13.85
C LYS A 141 1.70 4.92 14.52
N LEU A 142 2.64 4.20 13.89
CA LEU A 142 3.15 2.95 14.44
C LEU A 142 3.93 3.19 15.73
N THR A 143 3.64 2.39 16.75
CA THR A 143 4.47 2.31 17.96
C THR A 143 5.52 1.22 17.81
N GLU A 144 6.36 1.07 18.83
CA GLU A 144 7.33 -0.02 18.91
C GLU A 144 6.67 -1.40 18.82
N LEU A 145 5.46 -1.57 19.34
CA LEU A 145 4.74 -2.84 19.30
C LEU A 145 4.37 -3.23 17.87
N GLY A 146 3.83 -2.30 17.08
CA GLY A 146 3.49 -2.54 15.69
C GLY A 146 4.71 -2.89 14.85
N VAL A 147 5.81 -2.16 15.03
CA VAL A 147 7.08 -2.44 14.32
C VAL A 147 7.67 -3.78 14.75
N LEU A 148 7.68 -4.09 16.05
CA LEU A 148 8.13 -5.39 16.57
C LEU A 148 7.35 -6.54 15.95
N ALA A 149 6.02 -6.45 15.88
CA ALA A 149 5.20 -7.49 15.29
C ALA A 149 5.54 -7.76 13.82
N ILE A 150 5.77 -6.69 13.04
CA ILE A 150 6.18 -6.80 11.63
C ILE A 150 7.52 -7.54 11.53
N ILE A 151 8.56 -7.07 12.24
CA ILE A 151 9.89 -7.68 12.13
C ILE A 151 9.96 -9.09 12.75
N ASP A 152 9.10 -9.41 13.72
CA ASP A 152 9.02 -10.75 14.32
C ASP A 152 8.35 -11.76 13.39
N LYS A 153 7.27 -11.36 12.69
CA LYS A 153 6.42 -12.29 11.91
C LYS A 153 6.58 -12.22 10.40
N CYS A 154 7.32 -11.25 9.86
CA CYS A 154 7.66 -11.16 8.43
C CYS A 154 9.16 -11.43 8.20
N PRO A 155 9.62 -12.70 8.30
CA PRO A 155 11.04 -13.03 8.26
C PRO A 155 11.71 -12.82 6.89
N LEU A 156 10.91 -12.69 5.82
CA LEU A 156 11.40 -12.46 4.45
C LEU A 156 11.49 -10.97 4.08
N LEU A 157 11.17 -10.07 5.01
CA LEU A 157 11.09 -8.65 4.74
C LEU A 157 12.48 -8.07 4.47
N GLU A 158 12.67 -7.55 3.26
CA GLU A 158 13.92 -6.92 2.82
C GLU A 158 13.82 -5.40 2.80
N TYR A 159 12.62 -4.87 2.59
CA TYR A 159 12.33 -3.45 2.58
C TYR A 159 11.24 -3.08 3.59
N LEU A 160 11.49 -2.06 4.40
CA LEU A 160 10.51 -1.47 5.31
C LEU A 160 10.59 0.06 5.27
N ASP A 161 9.50 0.73 4.88
CA ASP A 161 9.35 2.17 5.04
C ASP A 161 8.34 2.47 6.15
N ILE A 162 8.84 3.06 7.24
CA ILE A 162 8.06 3.57 8.38
C ILE A 162 8.42 5.03 8.64
N SER A 163 8.75 5.76 7.57
CA SER A 163 8.98 7.20 7.62
C SER A 163 7.71 7.91 8.12
N PHE A 164 7.90 9.00 8.85
CA PHE A 164 6.79 9.76 9.46
C PHE A 164 5.93 8.98 10.47
N CYS A 165 6.40 7.81 10.94
CA CYS A 165 5.83 7.12 12.11
C CYS A 165 6.35 7.69 13.44
N LEU A 166 5.95 7.11 14.59
CA LEU A 166 6.47 7.54 15.90
C LEU A 166 7.94 7.14 16.06
N ASN A 167 8.69 7.93 16.83
CA ASN A 167 10.11 7.65 17.07
C ASN A 167 10.27 6.35 17.88
N LEU A 168 11.10 5.45 17.35
CA LEU A 168 11.44 4.18 18.00
C LEU A 168 12.60 4.37 18.98
N ASN A 169 12.69 3.51 20.01
CA ASN A 169 13.90 3.40 20.81
C ASN A 169 15.10 2.92 19.99
N GLU A 170 16.31 3.15 20.50
CA GLU A 170 17.55 2.86 19.79
C GLU A 170 17.80 1.35 19.60
N ASP A 171 17.36 0.51 20.52
CA ASP A 171 17.53 -0.95 20.43
C ASP A 171 16.68 -1.53 19.28
N LEU A 172 15.43 -1.10 19.15
CA LEU A 172 14.53 -1.50 18.08
C LEU A 172 15.02 -0.95 16.74
N LYS A 173 15.49 0.30 16.68
CA LYS A 173 16.13 0.84 15.45
C LYS A 173 17.29 -0.02 15.01
N LYS A 174 18.19 -0.36 15.94
CA LYS A 174 19.35 -1.22 15.66
C LYS A 174 18.89 -2.58 15.14
N ARG A 175 17.90 -3.20 15.79
CA ARG A 175 17.34 -4.47 15.34
C ARG A 175 16.77 -4.39 13.93
N CYS A 176 16.03 -3.33 13.60
CA CYS A 176 15.52 -3.11 12.25
C CYS A 176 16.66 -2.97 11.23
N ILE A 177 17.73 -2.22 11.55
CA ILE A 177 18.90 -2.05 10.68
C ILE A 177 19.62 -3.39 10.45
N ASP A 178 19.73 -4.22 11.48
CA ASP A 178 20.41 -5.52 11.39
C ASP A 178 19.60 -6.54 10.56
N GLN A 179 18.26 -6.42 10.55
CA GLN A 179 17.35 -7.38 9.90
C GLN A 179 16.88 -6.94 8.50
N ILE A 180 16.67 -5.65 8.28
CA ILE A 180 16.06 -5.10 7.05
C ILE A 180 17.16 -4.49 6.17
N LYS A 181 17.20 -4.90 4.90
CA LYS A 181 18.23 -4.46 3.95
C LYS A 181 18.06 -3.01 3.53
N ASP A 182 16.82 -2.60 3.25
CA ASP A 182 16.46 -1.24 2.85
C ASP A 182 15.39 -0.71 3.81
N LEU A 183 15.83 0.15 4.73
CA LEU A 183 15.03 0.64 5.84
C LEU A 183 14.91 2.16 5.78
N GLN A 184 13.69 2.66 5.79
CA GLN A 184 13.39 4.08 5.93
C GLN A 184 12.75 4.32 7.31
N LEU A 185 13.50 4.99 8.19
CA LEU A 185 13.11 5.25 9.59
C LEU A 185 12.35 6.58 9.74
N PRO A 186 11.58 6.77 10.82
CA PRO A 186 10.97 8.05 11.14
C PRO A 186 12.00 9.19 11.17
N TYR A 187 11.69 10.31 10.50
CA TYR A 187 12.51 11.51 10.60
C TYR A 187 12.54 12.04 12.04
N VAL A 188 13.73 12.16 12.62
CA VAL A 188 13.91 12.91 13.86
C VAL A 188 13.88 14.40 13.51
N ILE A 189 12.77 15.08 13.80
CA ILE A 189 12.78 16.56 13.80
C ILE A 189 13.68 16.98 14.96
N ARG A 190 14.96 17.26 14.69
CA ARG A 190 15.80 17.99 15.65
C ARG A 190 15.20 19.39 15.81
N LYS A 191 14.55 19.65 16.95
CA LYS A 191 14.25 21.03 17.38
C LYS A 191 15.60 21.77 17.47
N GLY A 192 15.90 22.62 16.49
CA GLY A 192 17.04 23.54 16.54
C GLY A 192 17.93 23.54 15.30
N ALA A 193 17.50 24.23 14.25
CA ALA A 193 18.41 24.82 13.26
C ALA A 193 17.79 26.10 12.66
N LEU A 194 17.46 27.04 13.55
CA LEU A 194 17.41 28.47 13.22
C LEU A 194 18.35 29.19 14.19
N THR A 195 19.65 29.07 13.94
CA THR A 195 20.60 30.11 14.35
C THR A 195 21.28 30.59 13.07
N ARG A 196 20.91 31.80 12.65
CA ARG A 196 21.81 32.63 11.84
C ARG A 196 23.10 32.74 12.66
N LYS A 197 24.20 32.15 12.19
CA LYS A 197 25.52 32.59 12.63
C LYS A 197 25.71 33.98 12.05
N GLY A 198 25.91 34.95 12.94
CA GLY A 198 26.63 36.16 12.57
C GLY A 198 28.07 35.79 12.30
N ASP A 199 28.60 36.38 11.24
CA ASP A 199 29.86 37.10 11.19
C ASP A 199 29.64 38.31 10.26
#